data_AF-A0A7Z0B5I3-F1
#
_entry.id   AF-A0A7Z0B5I3-F1
#
_cell.length_a   1.000
_cell.length_b   1.000
_cell.length_c   1.000
_cell.angle_alpha   90.00
_cell.angle_beta   90.00
_cell.angle_gamma   90.00
#
_symmetry.space_group_name_H-M   'P 1'
#
loop_
_entity.id
_entity.type
_entity.pdbx_description
1 polymer ?
#
loop_
_entity_poly.entity_id
_entity_poly.type
_entity_poly.pdbx_seq_one_letter_code
_entity_poly.pdbx_strand_id
1 'polypeptide(L)' 'MAELFDERHSPISARLSRHAETSQTWAAALVEHEAIYRALEDRDPLAAQSAIRSHLKASGTRWIEGG' A
#
# COMPACT_ATOMS: atom_id res chain seq x y z
N MET A 1 3.20 15.10 23.65
CA MET A 1 2.64 15.46 22.33
C MET A 1 2.79 14.28 21.38
N ALA A 2 2.05 13.21 21.66
CA ALA A 2 2.09 11.93 20.93
C ALA A 2 0.74 11.70 20.22
N GLU A 3 0.18 12.76 19.63
CA GLU A 3 -1.18 12.78 19.09
C GLU A 3 -1.18 12.91 17.55
N LEU A 4 -0.20 12.29 16.88
CA LEU A 4 -0.15 12.25 15.42
C LEU A 4 0.22 10.85 14.91
N PHE A 5 -0.29 9.80 15.56
CA PHE A 5 -0.15 8.42 15.07
C PHE A 5 -1.38 7.56 15.34
N ASP A 6 -2.57 8.16 15.35
CA ASP A 6 -3.85 7.44 15.47
C ASP A 6 -4.68 7.46 14.17
N GLU A 7 -4.05 7.67 13.02
CA GLU A 7 -4.71 7.51 11.71
C GLU A 7 -4.63 6.08 11.15
N ARG A 8 -3.99 5.16 11.88
CA ARG A 8 -3.97 3.73 11.53
C ARG A 8 -5.27 3.00 11.92
N HIS A 9 -6.14 3.67 12.68
CA HIS A 9 -7.44 3.14 13.14
C HIS A 9 -8.65 3.72 12.39
N SER A 10 -8.44 4.40 11.26
CA SER A 10 -9.55 4.83 10.41
C SER A 10 -10.32 3.60 9.89
N PRO A 11 -11.68 3.62 9.81
CA PRO A 11 -12.50 2.50 9.34
C PRO A 11 -12.08 1.91 7.98
N ILE A 12 -11.33 2.68 7.18
CA ILE A 12 -10.73 2.26 5.92
C ILE A 12 -9.63 1.20 6.14
N SER A 13 -8.78 1.36 7.16
CA SER A 13 -7.71 0.40 7.55
C SER A 13 -8.30 -0.95 7.98
N ALA A 14 -9.36 -0.94 8.78
CA ALA A 14 -10.07 -2.14 9.20
C ALA A 14 -10.74 -2.85 7.99
N ARG A 15 -11.24 -2.09 7.02
CA ARG A 15 -11.88 -2.62 5.80
C ARG A 15 -10.87 -3.15 4.78
N LEU A 16 -9.69 -2.53 4.70
CA LEU A 16 -8.52 -3.02 3.96
C LEU A 16 -8.00 -4.35 4.55
N SER A 17 -7.97 -4.46 5.87
CA SER A 17 -7.47 -5.66 6.57
C SER A 17 -8.32 -6.89 6.31
N ARG A 18 -9.65 -6.74 6.15
CA ARG A 18 -10.60 -7.83 5.95
C ARG A 18 -10.72 -8.35 4.49
N HIS A 19 -10.23 -7.61 3.50
CA HIS A 19 -10.19 -8.08 2.10
C HIS A 19 -8.79 -8.51 1.65
N ALA A 20 -7.76 -8.29 2.47
CA ALA A 20 -6.37 -8.61 2.20
C ALA A 20 -5.89 -9.91 2.91
N GLU A 21 -6.81 -10.78 3.34
CA GLU A 21 -6.56 -11.81 4.37
C GLU A 21 -5.63 -12.99 3.97
N THR A 22 -5.06 -13.02 2.76
CA THR A 22 -4.01 -14.00 2.44
C THR A 22 -2.63 -13.44 2.76
N SER A 23 -1.80 -14.12 3.55
CA SER A 23 -0.43 -13.67 3.88
C SER A 23 0.43 -13.31 2.65
N GLN A 24 0.14 -13.91 1.49
CA GLN A 24 0.78 -13.58 0.21
C GLN A 24 0.43 -12.17 -0.29
N THR A 25 -0.80 -11.70 -0.07
CA THR A 25 -1.26 -10.37 -0.45
C THR A 25 -0.54 -9.28 0.35
N TRP A 26 -0.26 -9.55 1.62
CA TRP A 26 0.52 -8.66 2.48
C TRP A 26 1.99 -8.59 2.08
N ALA A 27 2.61 -9.73 1.78
CA ALA A 27 4.00 -9.75 1.31
C ALA A 27 4.17 -8.98 -0.01
N ALA A 28 3.24 -9.15 -0.96
CA ALA A 28 3.24 -8.39 -2.21
C ALA A 28 3.07 -6.87 -1.97
N ALA A 29 2.10 -6.49 -1.12
CA ALA A 29 1.89 -5.09 -0.78
C ALA A 29 3.11 -4.45 -0.10
N LEU A 30 3.82 -5.19 0.76
CA LEU A 30 5.02 -4.69 1.43
C LEU A 30 6.15 -4.41 0.44
N VAL A 31 6.40 -5.32 -0.50
CA VAL A 31 7.42 -5.14 -1.57
C VAL A 31 7.09 -3.93 -2.45
N GLU A 32 5.81 -3.76 -2.81
CA GLU A 32 5.35 -2.60 -3.57
C GLU A 32 5.60 -1.28 -2.82
N HIS A 33 5.35 -1.25 -1.50
CA HIS A 33 5.61 -0.08 -0.67
C HIS A 33 7.09 0.22 -0.50
N GLU A 34 7.95 -0.80 -0.39
CA GLU A 34 9.40 -0.62 -0.33
C GLU A 34 9.94 0.00 -1.62
N ALA A 35 9.41 -0.39 -2.78
CA ALA A 35 9.78 0.22 -4.06
C ALA A 35 9.39 1.71 -4.14
N ILE A 36 8.21 2.08 -3.63
CA ILE A 36 7.79 3.48 -3.52
C ILE A 36 8.72 4.24 -2.58
N TYR A 37 9.04 3.67 -1.42
CA TYR A 37 9.92 4.29 -0.43
C TYR A 37 11.32 4.57 -0.99
N ARG A 38 11.93 3.59 -1.67
CA ARG A 38 13.25 3.76 -2.30
C ARG A 38 13.26 4.87 -3.35
N ALA A 39 12.22 4.95 -4.19
CA ALA A 39 12.12 6.02 -5.17
C ALA A 39 12.00 7.42 -4.53
N LEU A 40 11.34 7.52 -3.37
CA LEU A 40 11.28 8.76 -2.60
C LEU A 40 12.62 9.10 -1.93
N GLU A 41 13.32 8.08 -1.41
CA GLU A 41 14.67 8.23 -0.83
C GLU A 41 15.67 8.74 -1.87
N ASP A 42 15.62 8.17 -3.08
CA ASP A 42 16.44 8.57 -4.23
C ASP A 42 16.03 9.93 -4.83
N ARG A 43 14.95 10.53 -4.31
CA ARG A 43 14.37 11.79 -4.81
C ARG A 43 14.05 11.76 -6.30
N ASP A 44 13.62 10.60 -6.80
CA ASP A 44 13.16 10.43 -8.17
C ASP A 44 11.62 10.50 -8.23
N PRO A 45 11.04 11.67 -8.57
CA PRO A 45 9.59 11.83 -8.60
C PRO A 45 8.92 11.01 -9.72
N LEU A 46 9.63 10.68 -10.80
CA LEU A 46 9.08 9.88 -11.90
C LEU A 46 9.02 8.40 -11.48
N ALA A 47 10.07 7.89 -10.87
CA ALA A 47 10.10 6.54 -10.32
C ALA A 47 9.02 6.38 -9.23
N ALA A 48 8.89 7.34 -8.32
CA ALA A 48 7.89 7.31 -7.26
C ALA A 48 6.47 7.30 -7.82
N GLN A 49 6.19 8.16 -8.82
CA GLN A 49 4.89 8.18 -9.47
C GLN A 49 4.58 6.85 -10.17
N SER A 50 5.53 6.29 -10.91
CA SER A 50 5.38 4.99 -11.59
C SER A 50 5.10 3.85 -10.60
N ALA A 51 5.84 3.82 -9.48
CA ALA A 51 5.67 2.83 -8.43
C ALA A 51 4.28 2.93 -7.77
N ILE A 52 3.80 4.13 -7.45
CA ILE A 52 2.46 4.35 -6.88
C ILE A 52 1.37 3.92 -7.88
N ARG A 53 1.50 4.24 -9.16
CA ARG A 53 0.52 3.82 -10.19
C ARG A 53 0.46 2.29 -10.32
N SER A 54 1.60 1.63 -10.25
CA SER A 54 1.70 0.17 -10.28
C SER A 54 1.05 -0.47 -9.05
N HIS A 55 1.34 0.05 -7.85
CA HIS A 55 0.72 -0.38 -6.60
C HIS A 55 -0.81 -0.26 -6.62
N LEU A 56 -1.36 0.86 -7.10
CA LEU A 56 -2.80 1.06 -7.20
C LEU A 56 -3.47 0.09 -8.17
N LYS A 57 -2.82 -0.20 -9.31
CA LYS A 57 -3.31 -1.20 -10.27
C LYS A 57 -3.31 -2.60 -9.65
N ALA A 58 -2.22 -3.00 -9.01
CA ALA A 58 -2.10 -4.31 -8.37
C ALA A 58 -3.12 -4.48 -7.25
N SER A 59 -3.32 -3.45 -6.43
CA SER A 59 -4.33 -3.44 -5.36
C SER A 59 -5.75 -3.50 -5.91
N GLY A 60 -6.03 -2.79 -7.00
CA GLY A 60 -7.33 -2.85 -7.68
C GLY A 60 -7.64 -4.22 -8.29
N THR A 61 -6.65 -4.86 -8.92
CA THR A 61 -6.78 -6.24 -9.40
C THR A 61 -7.05 -7.21 -8.25
N ARG A 62 -6.26 -7.13 -7.17
CA ARG A 62 -6.47 -7.96 -5.97
C ARG A 62 -7.85 -7.77 -5.34
N TRP A 63 -8.38 -6.55 -5.38
CA TRP A 63 -9.73 -6.26 -4.89
C TRP A 63 -10.83 -6.91 -5.74
N ILE A 64 -10.67 -6.93 -7.07
CA ILE A 64 -11.64 -7.56 -7.99
C ILE A 64 -11.56 -9.09 -7.94
N GLU A 65 -10.35 -9.64 -7.79
CA GLU A 65 -10.13 -11.10 -7.78
C GLU A 65 -10.41 -11.74 -6.40
N GLY A 66 -10.36 -10.97 -5.32
CA GLY A 66 -10.60 -11.43 -3.95
C GLY A 66 -11.98 -11.12 -3.35
N GLY A 67 -12.88 -10.48 -4.12
CA GLY A 67 -14.23 -10.06 -3.70
C GLY A 67 -15.36 -10.99 -4.12
#